data_AF-A0A925PM05-F1
#
_entry.id   AF-A0A925PM05-F1
#
_cell.length_a   1.000
_cell.length_b   1.000
_cell.length_c   1.000
_cell.angle_alpha   90.00
_cell.angle_beta   90.00
_cell.angle_gamma   90.00
#
_symmetry.space_group_name_H-M   'P 1'
#
loop_
_entity.id
_entity.type
_entity.pdbx_description
1 polymer ?
#
loop_
_entity_poly.entity_id
_entity_poly.type
_entity_poly.pdbx_seq_one_letter_code
_entity_poly.pdbx_strand_id
1 'polypeptide(L)' 'MSMFCNQCEQAANGTGCNISGVCGKKPDVAALQDHLLYGLKSLALYADKIGRNAEIDRFTIEGLF' A
#
# COMPACT_ATOMS: atom_id res chain seq x y z
N MET A 1 -17.99 2.83 -4.91
CA MET A 1 -16.74 3.28 -4.29
C MET A 1 -15.63 3.15 -5.33
N SER A 2 -14.85 4.19 -5.61
CA SER A 2 -13.73 4.12 -6.56
C SER A 2 -12.39 3.78 -5.90
N MET A 3 -12.28 3.99 -4.58
CA MET A 3 -11.12 3.64 -3.73
C MET A 3 -11.54 3.52 -2.26
N PHE A 4 -10.63 3.12 -1.39
CA PHE A 4 -10.74 3.33 0.06
C PHE A 4 -9.35 3.56 0.68
N CYS A 5 -9.14 4.69 1.36
CA CYS A 5 -7.88 4.96 2.05
C CYS A 5 -8.10 5.82 3.29
N ASN A 6 -7.58 5.37 4.44
CA ASN A 6 -7.73 6.01 5.75
C ASN A 6 -6.41 6.11 6.53
N GLN A 7 -5.27 6.09 5.84
CA GLN A 7 -3.94 5.99 6.46
C GLN A 7 -3.44 7.29 7.12
N CYS A 8 -4.00 8.44 6.76
CA CYS A 8 -3.58 9.74 7.29
C CYS A 8 -4.72 10.42 8.05
N GLU A 9 -4.36 11.31 8.95
CA GLU A 9 -5.29 12.04 9.82
C GLU A 9 -6.34 12.86 9.03
N GLN A 10 -5.97 13.30 7.84
CA GLN A 10 -6.83 14.12 6.98
C GLN A 10 -7.79 13.30 6.10
N ALA A 11 -8.00 12.01 6.39
CA ALA A 11 -8.95 11.19 5.64
C ALA A 11 -10.35 11.83 5.65
N ALA A 12 -11.08 11.72 4.53
CA ALA A 12 -12.38 12.37 4.38
C ALA A 12 -13.34 11.99 5.53
N ASN A 13 -13.95 13.00 6.13
CA ASN A 13 -14.85 12.89 7.29
C ASN A 13 -14.27 12.13 8.49
N GLY A 14 -12.93 12.06 8.63
CA GLY A 14 -12.26 11.27 9.68
C GLY A 14 -12.50 9.76 9.58
N THR A 15 -12.92 9.25 8.41
CA THR A 15 -13.30 7.83 8.25
C THR A 15 -12.57 7.16 7.09
N GLY A 16 -12.51 7.79 5.92
CA GLY A 16 -11.85 7.23 4.75
C GLY A 16 -12.18 7.97 3.46
N CYS A 17 -11.17 8.13 2.62
CA CYS A 17 -11.32 8.68 1.27
C CYS A 17 -11.87 7.60 0.34
N ASN A 18 -13.02 7.85 -0.28
CA ASN A 18 -13.75 6.85 -1.07
C ASN A 18 -14.08 7.25 -2.53
N ILE A 19 -13.78 8.51 -2.88
CA ILE A 19 -13.90 9.09 -4.24
C ILE A 19 -12.54 9.58 -4.74
N SER A 20 -11.81 10.32 -3.91
CA SER A 20 -10.43 10.80 -4.12
C SER A 20 -9.83 11.12 -2.75
N GLY A 21 -8.50 11.04 -2.63
CA GLY A 21 -7.77 11.41 -1.42
C GLY A 21 -7.81 12.93 -1.16
N VAL A 22 -7.99 13.32 0.09
CA VAL A 22 -7.84 14.73 0.53
C VAL A 22 -6.41 15.24 0.25
N CYS A 23 -5.42 14.35 0.34
CA CYS A 23 -4.03 14.61 -0.06
C CYS A 23 -3.80 14.69 -1.58
N GLY A 24 -4.84 14.58 -2.41
CA GLY A 24 -4.73 14.58 -3.87
C GLY A 24 -4.50 13.20 -4.51
N LYS A 25 -4.44 12.12 -3.72
CA LYS A 25 -4.29 10.75 -4.24
C LYS A 25 -5.50 10.37 -5.09
N LYS A 26 -5.27 10.08 -6.37
CA LYS A 26 -6.30 9.63 -7.31
C LYS A 26 -6.67 8.15 -7.08
N PRO A 27 -7.88 7.71 -7.46
CA PRO A 27 -8.33 6.32 -7.25
C PRO A 27 -7.46 5.26 -7.93
N ASP A 28 -6.94 5.54 -9.12
CA ASP A 28 -6.02 4.66 -9.86
C ASP A 28 -4.69 4.49 -9.11
N VAL A 29 -4.13 5.58 -8.59
CA VAL A 29 -2.92 5.54 -7.74
C VAL A 29 -3.19 4.78 -6.44
N ALA A 30 -4.36 4.96 -5.83
CA ALA A 30 -4.75 4.19 -4.64
C ALA A 30 -4.82 2.68 -4.93
N ALA A 31 -5.45 2.29 -6.05
CA ALA A 31 -5.54 0.89 -6.46
C ALA A 31 -4.15 0.28 -6.74
N LEU A 32 -3.23 1.03 -7.37
CA LEU A 32 -1.85 0.59 -7.59
C LEU A 32 -1.09 0.38 -6.27
N GLN A 33 -1.25 1.29 -5.30
CA GLN A 33 -0.66 1.14 -3.96
C GLN A 33 -1.25 -0.06 -3.21
N ASP A 34 -2.55 -0.32 -3.32
CA ASP A 34 -3.21 -1.49 -2.72
C ASP A 34 -2.68 -2.80 -3.34
N HIS A 35 -2.51 -2.84 -4.67
CA HIS A 35 -1.91 -3.98 -5.37
C HIS A 35 -0.44 -4.18 -5.01
N LEU A 36 0.34 -3.11 -4.87
CA LEU A 36 1.73 -3.18 -4.40
C LEU A 36 1.79 -3.78 -3.00
N LEU A 37 0.98 -3.31 -2.06
CA LEU A 37 0.89 -3.87 -0.71
C LEU A 37 0.48 -5.35 -0.72
N TYR A 38 -0.45 -5.75 -1.59
CA TYR A 38 -0.83 -7.14 -1.75
C TYR A 38 0.36 -8.01 -2.21
N GLY A 39 1.09 -7.55 -3.23
CA GLY A 39 2.29 -8.23 -3.73
C GLY A 39 3.40 -8.31 -2.67
N LEU A 40 3.66 -7.24 -1.92
CA LEU A 40 4.66 -7.22 -0.85
C LEU A 40 4.32 -8.19 0.29
N LYS A 41 3.03 -8.36 0.63
CA LYS A 41 2.60 -9.38 1.59
C LYS A 41 2.89 -10.79 1.09
N SER A 42 2.65 -11.06 -0.20
CA SER A 42 3.01 -12.35 -0.82
C SER A 42 4.52 -12.57 -0.83
N LEU A 43 5.31 -11.56 -1.20
CA LEU A 43 6.77 -11.62 -1.17
C LEU A 43 7.28 -11.97 0.24
N ALA A 44 6.74 -11.31 1.28
CA ALA A 44 7.09 -11.60 2.67
C ALA A 44 6.75 -13.05 3.06
N LEU A 45 5.59 -13.56 2.65
CA LEU A 45 5.20 -14.96 2.89
C LEU A 45 6.18 -15.96 2.25
N TYR A 46 6.63 -15.70 1.02
CA TYR A 46 7.61 -16.57 0.36
C TYR A 46 8.99 -16.45 1.00
N ALA A 47 9.46 -15.24 1.28
CA ALA A 47 10.75 -14.99 1.89
C ALA A 47 10.88 -15.63 3.28
N ASP A 48 9.79 -15.70 4.05
CA ASP A 48 9.73 -16.43 5.33
C ASP A 48 9.96 -17.95 5.14
N LYS A 49 9.48 -18.54 4.05
CA LYS A 49 9.58 -19.97 3.77
C LYS A 49 10.87 -20.40 3.08
N ILE A 50 11.38 -19.57 2.17
CA ILE A 50 12.51 -19.93 1.30
C ILE A 50 13.82 -19.21 1.67
N GLY A 51 13.75 -18.23 2.57
CA GLY A 51 14.87 -17.41 3.00
C GLY A 51 14.78 -15.96 2.52
N ARG A 52 15.26 -15.06 3.37
CA ARG A 52 15.39 -13.62 3.10
C ARG A 52 16.80 -13.31 2.60
N ASN A 53 16.91 -12.24 1.82
CA ASN A 53 18.20 -11.65 1.46
C ASN A 53 18.09 -10.12 1.47
N ALA A 54 19.24 -9.45 1.36
CA ALA A 54 19.30 -7.99 1.40
C ALA A 54 18.52 -7.30 0.26
N GLU A 55 18.37 -7.96 -0.89
CA GLU A 55 17.59 -7.44 -2.02
C GLU A 55 16.09 -7.45 -1.72
N ILE A 56 15.56 -8.57 -1.22
CA ILE A 56 14.16 -8.71 -0.81
C ILE A 56 13.83 -7.70 0.28
N ASP A 57 14.71 -7.56 1.27
CA ASP A 57 14.52 -6.63 2.39
C ASP A 57 14.49 -5.18 1.89
N ARG A 58 15.44 -4.81 1.03
CA ARG A 58 15.51 -3.47 0.44
C ARG A 58 14.29 -3.16 -0.42
N PHE A 59 13.91 -4.06 -1.33
CA PHE A 59 12.75 -3.86 -2.20
C PHE A 59 11.46 -3.73 -1.39
N THR A 60 11.31 -4.50 -0.31
CA THR A 60 10.15 -4.40 0.59
C THR A 60 10.07 -3.02 1.26
N ILE A 61 11.21 -2.49 1.73
CA ILE A 61 11.25 -1.15 2.34
C ILE A 61 10.96 -0.06 1.30
N GLU A 62 11.56 -0.14 0.11
CA GLU A 62 11.33 0.81 -0.98
C GLU A 62 9.88 0.78 -1.49
N GLY A 63 9.21 -0.39 -1.47
CA GLY A 63 7.81 -0.49 -1.85
C GLY A 63 6.81 -0.04 -0.78
N LEU A 64 7.22 -0.02 0.50
CA LEU A 64 6.40 0.47 1.62
C LEU A 64 6.52 1.99 1.82
N PHE A 65 7.61 2.60 1.33
CA PHE A 65 7.89 4.02 1.47
C PHE A 65 7.31 4.84 0.32
#